data_AF-Q6T255-F1
#
_entry.id   AF-Q6T255-F1
#
_cell.length_a   1.000
_cell.length_b   1.000
_cell.length_c   1.000
_cell.angle_alpha   90.00
_cell.angle_beta   90.00
_cell.angle_gamma   90.00
#
_symmetry.space_group_name_H-M   'P 1'
#
loop_
_entity.id
_entity.type
_entity.pdbx_description
1 polymer ?
#
loop_
_entity_poly.entity_id
_entity_poly.type
_entity_poly.pdbx_seq_one_letter_code
_entity_poly.pdbx_strand_id
1 'polypeptide(L)'
;MLITKDLMQKSTENKTFCISINLAVLKFATDAGNPGDRCDSEDEVAYSEVCQLNSAVPVYDMNWMTASLSDSRQFYTFEKAEMLLSKVLFLKAWFPSLCVATFHAELDTGR
;
A
#
# COMPACT_ATOMS: atom_id res chain seq x y z
N MET A 1 7.90 -10.87 9.87
CA MET A 1 7.05 -9.72 10.25
C MET A 1 7.36 -9.35 11.70
N LEU A 2 8.28 -8.41 11.92
CA LEU A 2 8.75 -8.02 13.28
C LEU A 2 7.80 -7.02 13.95
N ILE A 3 7.15 -6.16 13.15
CA ILE A 3 6.24 -5.10 13.61
C ILE A 3 5.00 -5.66 14.32
N THR A 4 4.47 -6.81 13.89
CA THR A 4 3.32 -7.45 14.55
C THR A 4 3.64 -7.92 15.96
N LYS A 5 4.85 -8.43 16.22
CA LYS A 5 5.22 -8.89 17.57
C LYS A 5 5.25 -7.74 18.57
N ASP A 6 5.84 -6.61 18.17
CA ASP A 6 5.90 -5.41 19.01
C ASP A 6 4.52 -4.78 19.24
N LEU A 7 3.68 -4.74 18.19
CA LEU A 7 2.30 -4.25 18.33
C LEU A 7 1.44 -5.19 19.18
N MET A 8 1.58 -6.51 19.03
CA MET A 8 0.88 -7.50 19.86
C MET A 8 1.31 -7.42 21.32
N GLN A 9 2.61 -7.21 21.59
CA GLN A 9 3.10 -7.01 22.95
C GLN A 9 2.56 -5.72 23.57
N LYS A 10 2.39 -4.64 22.80
CA LYS A 10 1.83 -3.38 23.29
C LYS A 10 0.30 -3.35 23.34
N SER A 11 -0.38 -4.21 22.59
CA SER A 11 -1.85 -4.32 22.60
C SER A 11 -2.40 -4.83 23.92
N THR A 12 -1.61 -5.58 24.70
CA THR A 12 -1.99 -6.01 26.06
C THR A 12 -2.08 -4.85 27.05
N GLU A 13 -1.57 -3.67 26.70
CA GLU A 13 -1.59 -2.46 27.54
C GLU A 13 -2.86 -1.61 27.36
N ASN A 14 -3.91 -2.12 26.68
CA ASN A 14 -5.17 -1.39 26.43
C ASN A 14 -5.00 -0.04 25.70
N LYS A 15 -3.91 0.14 24.95
CA LYS A 15 -3.66 1.35 24.17
C LYS A 15 -4.34 1.25 22.81
N THR A 16 -4.88 2.37 22.34
CA THR A 16 -5.32 2.55 20.96
C THR A 16 -4.09 2.86 20.09
N PHE A 17 -3.95 2.15 18.98
CA PHE A 17 -2.92 2.40 17.96
C PHE A 17 -3.61 2.77 16.65
N CYS A 18 -3.04 3.71 15.90
CA CYS A 18 -3.47 3.97 14.54
C CYS A 18 -2.48 3.37 13.56
N ILE A 19 -2.99 2.71 12.52
CA ILE A 19 -2.19 2.43 11.32
C ILE A 19 -2.37 3.56 10.31
N SER A 20 -1.28 3.96 9.68
CA SER A 20 -1.29 4.86 8.52
C SER A 20 -1.49 4.05 7.24
N ILE A 21 -2.40 4.50 6.39
CA ILE A 21 -2.65 3.94 5.06
C ILE A 21 -2.35 5.04 4.05
N ASN A 22 -1.37 4.81 3.18
CA ASN A 22 -1.07 5.70 2.06
C ASN A 22 -2.02 5.36 0.90
N LEU A 23 -2.80 6.35 0.45
CA LEU A 23 -3.67 6.21 -0.71
C LEU A 23 -3.04 6.78 -2.00
N ALA A 24 -1.85 7.36 -1.90
CA ALA A 24 -1.04 7.65 -3.08
C ALA A 24 -0.54 6.34 -3.71
N VAL A 25 -0.39 6.36 -5.03
CA VAL A 25 0.45 5.40 -5.73
C VAL A 25 1.90 5.84 -5.54
N LEU A 26 2.76 4.96 -5.02
CA LEU A 26 4.20 5.18 -5.06
C LEU A 26 4.72 4.75 -6.42
N LYS A 27 5.33 5.69 -7.13
CA LYS A 27 5.92 5.50 -8.44
C LYS A 27 7.43 5.58 -8.33
N PHE A 28 8.10 4.56 -8.81
CA PHE A 28 9.55 4.45 -8.81
C PHE A 28 10.07 4.45 -10.24
N ALA A 29 11.00 5.35 -10.55
CA ALA A 29 11.82 5.22 -11.75
C ALA A 29 12.93 4.19 -11.49
N THR A 30 13.00 3.17 -12.34
CA THR A 30 13.96 2.07 -12.20
C THR A 30 14.60 1.73 -13.55
N ASP A 31 15.72 1.00 -13.53
CA ASP A 31 16.42 0.64 -14.77
C ASP A 31 15.57 -0.27 -15.69
N ALA A 32 14.77 -1.18 -15.11
CA ALA A 32 14.00 -2.19 -15.86
C ALA A 32 12.56 -2.47 -15.33
N GLY A 33 12.04 -1.66 -14.40
CA GLY A 33 10.67 -1.78 -13.92
C GLY A 33 10.43 -2.88 -12.88
N ASN A 34 11.47 -3.53 -12.33
CA ASN A 34 11.30 -4.69 -11.45
C ASN A 34 11.46 -4.34 -9.96
N PRO A 35 10.77 -5.07 -9.07
CA PRO A 35 11.05 -5.02 -7.64
C PRO A 35 12.51 -5.36 -7.33
N GLY A 36 13.17 -4.50 -6.55
CA GLY A 36 14.57 -4.69 -6.14
C GLY A 36 15.62 -4.11 -7.10
N ASP A 37 15.20 -3.55 -8.24
CA ASP A 37 16.08 -2.77 -9.11
C ASP A 37 16.56 -1.48 -8.42
N ARG A 38 17.59 -0.84 -8.98
CA ARG A 38 18.02 0.48 -8.52
C ARG A 38 16.87 1.48 -8.71
N CYS A 39 16.55 2.19 -7.64
CA CYS A 39 15.60 3.30 -7.65
C CYS A 39 16.35 4.60 -7.99
N ASP A 40 16.00 5.22 -9.11
CA ASP A 40 16.55 6.50 -9.54
C ASP A 40 15.73 7.68 -8.99
N SER A 41 14.41 7.52 -8.84
CA SER A 41 13.52 8.49 -8.21
C SER A 41 12.25 7.84 -7.65
N GLU A 42 11.60 8.52 -6.72
CA GLU A 42 10.34 8.13 -6.08
C GLU A 42 9.39 9.34 -6.07
N ASP A 43 8.16 9.13 -6.52
CA ASP A 43 7.09 10.14 -6.55
C ASP A 43 5.78 9.56 -6.00
N GLU A 44 4.96 10.42 -5.39
CA GLU A 44 3.58 10.12 -4.99
C GLU A 44 2.63 10.63 -6.07
N VAL A 45 1.87 9.71 -6.69
CA VAL A 45 0.96 10.03 -7.80
C VAL A 45 -0.47 9.56 -7.52
N ALA A 46 -1.41 10.09 -8.29
CA ALA A 46 -2.82 9.75 -8.16
C ALA A 46 -3.12 8.32 -8.63
N TYR A 47 -4.11 7.68 -8.01
CA TYR A 47 -4.61 6.36 -8.43
C TYR A 47 -5.08 6.34 -9.89
N SER A 48 -5.57 7.47 -10.39
CA SER A 48 -5.95 7.62 -11.81
C SER A 48 -4.80 7.38 -12.80
N GLU A 49 -3.54 7.50 -12.39
CA GLU A 49 -2.39 7.23 -13.26
C GLU A 49 -2.30 5.73 -13.58
N VAL A 50 -2.42 4.86 -12.56
CA VAL A 50 -2.40 3.40 -12.78
C VAL A 50 -3.64 2.90 -13.51
N CYS A 51 -4.80 3.56 -13.36
CA CYS A 51 -6.01 3.25 -14.13
C CYS A 51 -5.86 3.49 -15.64
N GLN A 52 -4.93 4.36 -16.06
CA GLN A 52 -4.72 4.68 -17.47
C GLN A 52 -3.74 3.71 -18.15
N LEU A 53 -3.02 2.89 -17.39
CA LEU A 53 -2.03 1.92 -17.86
C LEU A 53 -2.71 0.62 -18.34
N ASN A 54 -3.52 0.73 -19.38
CA ASN A 54 -4.38 -0.35 -19.89
C ASN A 54 -3.63 -1.61 -20.38
N SER A 55 -2.34 -1.50 -20.70
CA SER A 55 -1.51 -2.62 -21.18
C SER A 55 -0.80 -3.40 -20.09
N ALA A 56 -0.74 -2.86 -18.87
CA ALA A 56 0.00 -3.45 -17.77
C ALA A 56 -0.94 -4.21 -16.82
N VAL A 57 -0.52 -5.40 -16.40
CA VAL A 57 -1.32 -6.28 -15.52
C VAL A 57 -0.82 -6.11 -14.09
N PRO A 58 -1.66 -5.67 -13.15
CA PRO A 58 -1.26 -5.59 -11.74
C PRO A 58 -0.92 -6.97 -11.17
N VAL A 59 0.16 -7.03 -10.40
CA VAL A 59 0.55 -8.16 -9.56
C VAL A 59 0.08 -7.89 -8.14
N TYR A 60 -0.61 -8.86 -7.55
CA TYR A 60 -1.15 -8.77 -6.19
C TYR A 60 -0.31 -9.58 -5.22
N ASP A 61 0.32 -8.92 -4.26
CA ASP A 61 1.04 -9.60 -3.20
C ASP A 61 0.10 -9.87 -2.02
N MET A 62 -0.25 -11.14 -1.82
CA MET A 62 -1.17 -11.58 -0.76
C MET A 62 -0.52 -11.63 0.63
N ASN A 63 0.81 -11.59 0.73
CA ASN A 63 1.49 -11.50 2.02
C ASN A 63 1.40 -10.08 2.59
N TRP A 64 1.45 -9.08 1.71
CA TRP A 64 1.40 -7.66 2.09
C TRP A 64 0.05 -6.99 1.84
N MET A 65 -0.86 -7.69 1.16
CA MET A 65 -2.16 -7.22 0.73
C MET A 65 -2.07 -5.90 -0.05
N THR A 66 -1.11 -5.82 -0.97
CA THR A 66 -0.84 -4.64 -1.80
C THR A 66 -0.76 -5.01 -3.28
N ALA A 67 -1.04 -4.04 -4.15
CA ALA A 67 -0.93 -4.21 -5.59
C ALA A 67 0.34 -3.53 -6.10
N SER A 68 0.90 -4.10 -7.15
CA SER A 68 2.03 -3.52 -7.88
C SER A 68 1.83 -3.63 -9.38
N LEU A 69 2.47 -2.77 -10.15
CA LEU A 69 2.39 -2.76 -11.60
C LEU A 69 3.72 -2.27 -12.17
N SER A 70 4.20 -2.94 -13.22
CA SER A 70 5.40 -2.54 -13.95
C SER A 70 4.99 -2.02 -15.32
N ASP A 71 5.48 -0.84 -15.69
CA ASP A 71 5.36 -0.29 -17.04
C ASP A 71 6.70 0.29 -17.48
N SER A 72 7.38 -0.40 -18.40
CA SER A 72 8.72 -0.03 -18.89
C SER A 72 9.73 0.18 -17.74
N ARG A 73 10.21 1.41 -17.52
CA ARG A 73 11.15 1.82 -16.48
C ARG A 73 10.47 2.37 -15.22
N GLN A 74 9.18 2.09 -15.07
CA GLN A 74 8.39 2.55 -13.95
C GLN A 74 7.83 1.35 -13.20
N PHE A 75 7.97 1.40 -11.89
CA PHE A 75 7.36 0.45 -10.98
C PHE A 75 6.40 1.20 -10.07
N TYR A 76 5.21 0.65 -9.89
CA TYR A 76 4.14 1.24 -9.13
C TYR A 76 3.75 0.31 -8.00
N THR A 77 3.55 0.85 -6.81
CA THR A 77 2.90 0.15 -5.70
C THR A 77 1.73 0.96 -5.19
N PHE A 78 0.60 0.30 -4.94
CA PHE A 78 -0.64 0.98 -4.59
C PHE A 78 -1.59 0.09 -3.79
N GLU A 79 -2.49 0.73 -3.06
CA GLU A 79 -3.59 0.06 -2.37
C GLU A 79 -4.77 -0.10 -3.33
N LYS A 80 -5.31 -1.30 -3.46
CA LYS A 80 -6.55 -1.56 -4.20
C LYS A 80 -7.69 -1.77 -3.22
N ALA A 81 -8.87 -1.21 -3.49
CA ALA A 81 -10.00 -1.18 -2.56
C ALA A 81 -10.31 -2.52 -1.86
N GLU A 82 -10.38 -3.63 -2.60
CA GLU A 82 -10.70 -4.94 -2.03
C GLU A 82 -9.58 -5.50 -1.14
N MET A 83 -8.32 -5.22 -1.50
CA MET A 83 -7.15 -5.62 -0.71
C MET A 83 -7.02 -4.76 0.54
N LEU A 84 -7.26 -3.46 0.41
CA LEU A 84 -7.24 -2.49 1.49
C LEU A 84 -8.28 -2.84 2.56
N LEU A 85 -9.51 -3.14 2.15
CA LEU A 85 -10.55 -3.59 3.06
C LEU A 85 -10.10 -4.86 3.81
N SER A 86 -9.55 -5.83 3.09
CA SER A 86 -9.08 -7.09 3.67
C SER A 86 -7.94 -6.86 4.68
N LYS A 87 -7.00 -5.96 4.37
CA LYS A 87 -5.88 -5.54 5.24
C LYS A 87 -6.38 -4.88 6.53
N VAL A 88 -7.34 -3.97 6.43
CA VAL A 88 -7.93 -3.28 7.59
C VAL A 88 -8.73 -4.26 8.45
N LEU A 89 -9.55 -5.12 7.85
CA LEU A 89 -10.33 -6.14 8.58
C LEU A 89 -9.43 -7.15 9.27
N PHE A 90 -8.37 -7.60 8.59
CA PHE A 90 -7.36 -8.46 9.21
C PHE A 90 -6.77 -7.76 10.43
N LEU A 91 -6.25 -6.53 10.29
CA LEU A 91 -5.62 -5.83 11.42
C LEU A 91 -6.61 -5.56 12.57
N LYS A 92 -7.87 -5.21 12.29
CA LYS A 92 -8.90 -5.03 13.32
C LYS A 92 -9.26 -6.32 14.06
N ALA A 93 -9.18 -7.49 13.40
CA ALA A 93 -9.42 -8.77 14.06
C ALA A 93 -8.36 -9.07 15.13
N TRP A 94 -7.11 -8.65 14.90
CA TRP A 94 -6.01 -8.80 15.86
C TRP A 94 -5.95 -7.65 16.87
N PHE A 95 -6.40 -6.45 16.48
CA PHE A 95 -6.36 -5.22 17.27
C PHE A 95 -7.72 -4.51 17.24
N PRO A 96 -8.70 -4.89 18.08
CA PRO A 96 -10.06 -4.34 18.00
C PRO A 96 -10.15 -2.82 18.20
N SER A 97 -9.25 -2.25 19.01
CA SER A 97 -9.17 -0.80 19.29
C SER A 97 -8.40 -0.01 18.21
N LEU A 98 -7.97 -0.65 17.12
CA LEU A 98 -7.17 -0.02 16.07
C LEU A 98 -7.95 1.08 15.33
N CYS A 99 -7.34 2.26 15.23
CA CYS A 99 -7.75 3.34 14.32
C CYS A 99 -7.01 3.26 12.98
N VAL A 100 -7.59 3.89 11.97
CA VAL A 100 -6.98 4.04 10.64
C VAL A 100 -6.85 5.52 10.35
N ALA A 101 -5.65 5.94 9.95
CA ALA A 101 -5.38 7.27 9.43
C ALA A 101 -5.01 7.14 7.95
N THR A 102 -5.79 7.77 7.08
CA THR A 102 -5.51 7.81 5.63
C THR A 102 -4.64 9.02 5.31
N PHE A 103 -3.69 8.83 4.41
CA PHE A 103 -2.80 9.87 3.89
C PHE A 103 -2.95 9.94 2.38
N HIS A 104 -2.76 11.14 1.83
CA HIS A 104 -2.91 11.43 0.41
C HIS A 104 -4.29 11.01 -0.14
N ALA A 105 -5.35 11.22 0.64
CA ALA A 105 -6.71 10.87 0.24
C ALA A 105 -7.17 11.66 -0.99
N GLU A 106 -6.60 12.84 -1.21
CA GLU A 106 -6.77 13.65 -2.43
C GLU A 106 -6.22 12.98 -3.69
N LEU A 107 -5.31 12.01 -3.56
CA LEU A 107 -4.74 11.22 -4.66
C LEU A 107 -5.53 9.92 -4.93
N ASP A 108 -6.48 9.55 -4.05
CA ASP A 108 -7.40 8.41 -4.19
C ASP A 108 -8.60 8.72 -5.11
N THR A 109 -8.44 9.64 -6.05
CA THR A 109 -9.49 9.96 -7.01
C THR A 109 -9.29 9.10 -8.26
N GLY A 110 -10.00 7.97 -8.33
CA GLY A 110 -10.25 7.25 -9.58
C GLY A 110 -11.48 7.84 -10.28
N ARG A 111 -11.42 8.03 -11.61
CA ARG A 111 -12.62 8.29 -12.42
C ARG A 111 -13.52 7.07 -12.47
#